data_AF-A0A838XJ30-F1
#
_entry.id   AF-A0A838XJ30-F1
#
_cell.length_a   1.000
_cell.length_b   1.000
_cell.length_c   1.000
_cell.angle_alpha   90.00
_cell.angle_beta   90.00
_cell.angle_gamma   90.00
#
_symmetry.space_group_name_H-M   'P 1'
#
loop_
_entity.id
_entity.type
_entity.pdbx_description
1 polymer ?
#
loop_
_entity_poly.entity_id
_entity_poly.type
_entity_poly.pdbx_seq_one_letter_code
_entity_poly.pdbx_strand_id
1 'polypeptide(L)'
;MVWGHLRTRIALVAAAVVGAGVLVSASAPAHEPARKPLAVAPLATAVVAPQVVQAAATARPRCFGAASMAKKRCHNPALKGKLIQRPGIAKRETAQYPGKQCYQSGVQQIRLNRGCTFGTRAAGRPHVILVGDSHARAIMPAFVEMARAGRISLEVQVRGSCSWTTSRVNHPDKSRVRPCTLYRKNLQRWLLKQAPRTDVVVTTGYARQVSGSAKSQVIKMRALWRPVIRKGVRIVAISDNPRLKGEPQKCLVKYGAIRGARKCGVSTKAGLSRDPFLLTAKKTRGATALDLRPRFCKKGFCPAVIGGANVYRDHTHITVTYAETLAPVLTGKFRAMRIIR
;
A
#
# COMPACT_ATOMS: atom_id res chain seq x y z
N MET A 1 -53.03 1.13 49.64
CA MET A 1 -51.59 1.17 49.26
C MET A 1 -51.50 1.99 47.97
N VAL A 2 -51.43 3.32 48.03
CA VAL A 2 -50.32 4.25 48.34
C VAL A 2 -49.20 4.26 47.27
N TRP A 3 -48.78 5.49 46.93
CA TRP A 3 -47.58 6.01 46.23
C TRP A 3 -47.71 6.19 44.70
N GLY A 4 -47.51 7.36 44.09
CA GLY A 4 -47.08 8.68 44.55
C GLY A 4 -45.86 9.21 43.77
N HIS A 5 -45.94 10.49 43.35
CA HIS A 5 -44.82 11.43 43.15
C HIS A 5 -43.92 11.31 41.89
N LEU A 6 -43.41 12.40 41.28
CA LEU A 6 -43.60 13.85 41.40
C LEU A 6 -42.90 14.52 40.19
N ARG A 7 -43.46 15.65 39.72
CA ARG A 7 -42.94 16.49 38.65
C ARG A 7 -41.81 17.42 39.12
N THR A 8 -40.91 17.71 38.20
CA THR A 8 -39.79 18.64 38.26
C THR A 8 -40.24 20.11 38.21
N ARG A 9 -39.66 21.01 39.03
CA ARG A 9 -38.79 22.14 38.61
C ARG A 9 -38.63 23.28 39.65
N ILE A 10 -37.37 23.73 39.72
CA ILE A 10 -36.82 25.08 40.01
C ILE A 10 -36.76 25.56 41.47
N ALA A 11 -35.52 25.83 41.93
CA ALA A 11 -35.15 27.06 42.63
C ALA A 11 -33.63 27.31 42.53
N LEU A 12 -33.27 28.55 42.19
CA LEU A 12 -31.94 29.15 42.29
C LEU A 12 -31.65 29.51 43.76
N VAL A 13 -30.44 29.26 44.24
CA VAL A 13 -29.86 29.99 45.39
C VAL A 13 -28.35 30.15 45.19
N ALA A 14 -27.88 31.40 45.26
CA ALA A 14 -26.49 31.78 45.40
C ALA A 14 -26.10 31.82 46.90
N ALA A 15 -24.89 31.41 47.26
CA ALA A 15 -24.22 31.88 48.47
C ALA A 15 -22.71 31.59 48.42
N ALA A 16 -21.99 32.49 49.08
CA ALA A 16 -20.57 32.78 49.04
C ALA A 16 -19.75 32.11 50.17
N VAL A 17 -18.42 32.00 49.92
CA VAL A 17 -17.27 32.11 50.86
C VAL A 17 -17.12 31.00 51.92
N VAL A 18 -15.96 30.32 52.04
CA VAL A 18 -14.74 30.59 52.86
C VAL A 18 -13.67 29.60 52.30
N GLY A 19 -12.39 29.88 52.03
CA GLY A 19 -11.40 30.70 52.73
C GLY A 19 -10.41 29.79 53.47
N ALA A 20 -9.31 29.39 52.84
CA ALA A 20 -8.12 28.88 53.55
C ALA A 20 -6.87 29.13 52.71
N GLY A 21 -6.10 30.14 53.12
CA GLY A 21 -4.81 30.48 52.53
C GLY A 21 -3.67 29.66 53.13
N VAL A 22 -2.56 29.56 52.38
CA VAL A 22 -1.22 29.40 52.93
C VAL A 22 -0.28 30.32 52.17
N LEU A 23 0.58 30.96 52.96
CA LEU A 23 1.43 32.12 52.71
C LEU A 23 2.45 31.95 51.57
N VAL A 24 2.60 33.00 50.75
CA VAL A 24 3.83 33.26 49.98
C VAL A 24 4.36 34.61 50.42
N SER A 25 5.50 34.58 51.10
CA SER A 25 6.23 35.76 51.58
C SER A 25 6.76 36.56 50.39
N ALA A 26 6.48 37.86 50.39
CA ALA A 26 6.98 38.82 49.41
C ALA A 26 8.39 39.32 49.78
N SER A 27 9.21 39.58 48.77
CA SER A 27 10.28 40.59 48.82
C SER A 27 10.56 41.08 47.39
N ALA A 28 10.37 42.37 47.16
CA ALA A 28 10.85 43.15 46.01
C ALA A 28 11.65 44.33 46.58
N PRO A 29 12.30 45.19 45.78
CA PRO A 29 13.07 44.99 44.54
C PRO A 29 14.50 45.57 44.68
N ALA A 30 15.46 45.12 43.88
CA ALA A 30 16.71 45.86 43.64
C ALA A 30 16.81 46.17 42.15
N HIS A 31 16.80 47.46 41.81
CA HIS A 31 17.14 47.97 40.49
C HIS A 31 18.64 47.73 40.22
N GLU A 32 18.93 47.01 39.14
CA GLU A 32 20.22 47.11 38.44
C GLU A 32 19.97 47.37 36.95
N PRO A 33 20.83 48.16 36.29
CA PRO A 33 20.56 48.75 35.00
C PRO A 33 20.63 47.71 33.88
N ALA A 34 19.80 47.93 32.85
CA ALA A 34 19.71 47.10 31.66
C ALA A 34 21.08 46.91 30.99
N ARG A 35 21.71 45.75 31.20
CA ARG A 35 22.78 45.27 30.34
C ARG A 35 22.15 44.82 29.02
N LYS A 36 22.52 45.50 27.92
CA LYS A 36 22.17 45.07 26.56
C LYS A 36 22.49 43.58 26.42
N PRO A 37 21.56 42.73 25.98
CA PRO A 37 21.91 41.36 25.65
C PRO A 37 22.94 41.41 24.51
N LEU A 38 24.11 40.81 24.73
CA LEU A 38 25.02 40.49 23.63
C LEU A 38 24.22 39.65 22.63
N ALA A 39 24.21 40.08 21.37
CA ALA A 39 23.67 39.29 20.28
C ALA A 39 24.45 37.98 20.19
N VAL A 40 23.92 36.93 20.80
CA VAL A 40 24.34 35.56 20.50
C VAL A 40 23.74 35.26 19.13
N ALA A 41 24.57 35.30 18.09
CA ALA A 41 24.18 34.82 16.78
C ALA A 41 23.60 33.40 16.96
N PRO A 42 22.38 33.12 16.48
CA PRO A 42 21.88 31.76 16.53
C PRO A 42 22.86 30.93 15.71
N LEU A 43 23.49 29.94 16.35
CA LEU A 43 24.09 28.83 15.64
C LEU A 43 22.97 28.27 14.76
N ALA A 44 23.01 28.62 13.48
CA ALA A 44 22.17 28.03 12.47
C ALA A 44 22.47 26.53 12.52
N THR A 45 21.67 25.80 13.31
CA THR A 45 21.52 24.37 13.11
C THR A 45 20.92 24.28 11.73
N ALA A 46 21.78 24.11 10.73
CA ALA A 46 21.38 23.68 9.42
C ALA A 46 20.62 22.38 9.67
N VAL A 47 19.30 22.49 9.72
CA VAL A 47 18.41 21.34 9.56
C VAL A 47 18.75 20.85 8.17
N VAL A 48 19.68 19.90 8.10
CA VAL A 48 19.88 19.10 6.92
C VAL A 48 18.57 18.35 6.76
N ALA A 49 17.64 18.98 6.04
CA ALA A 49 16.46 18.31 5.52
C ALA A 49 16.99 17.00 4.92
N PRO A 50 16.42 15.83 5.25
CA PRO A 50 16.84 14.60 4.61
C PRO A 50 16.65 14.84 3.12
N GLN A 51 17.78 14.98 2.41
CA GLN A 51 17.79 15.25 0.99
C GLN A 51 16.87 14.22 0.38
N VAL A 52 15.76 14.71 -0.15
CA VAL A 52 14.87 13.99 -1.03
C VAL A 52 15.82 13.28 -1.99
N VAL A 53 15.86 11.95 -1.94
CA VAL A 53 16.59 11.16 -2.93
C VAL A 53 15.82 11.35 -4.23
N GLN A 54 16.09 12.49 -4.86
CA GLN A 54 15.85 12.77 -6.25
C GLN A 54 16.96 12.03 -6.99
N ALA A 55 16.91 10.70 -6.93
CA ALA A 55 17.65 9.91 -7.87
C ALA A 55 16.95 10.12 -9.21
N ALA A 56 17.56 10.98 -10.03
CA ALA A 56 17.60 10.79 -11.46
C ALA A 56 17.70 9.28 -11.76
N ALA A 57 17.04 8.84 -12.82
CA ALA A 57 16.98 7.46 -13.25
C ALA A 57 18.38 6.87 -13.51
N THR A 58 19.13 6.53 -12.47
CA THR A 58 20.21 5.55 -12.57
C THR A 58 19.49 4.26 -12.92
N ALA A 59 19.67 3.82 -14.17
CA ALA A 59 19.10 2.57 -14.65
C ALA A 59 19.37 1.49 -13.59
N ARG A 60 18.31 0.85 -13.08
CA ARG A 60 18.43 -0.17 -12.04
C ARG A 60 19.51 -1.17 -12.46
N PRO A 61 20.40 -1.62 -11.56
CA PRO A 61 21.45 -2.55 -11.92
C PRO A 61 20.89 -3.77 -12.66
N ARG A 62 21.59 -4.23 -13.70
CA ARG A 62 21.17 -5.40 -14.47
C ARG A 62 20.88 -6.57 -13.51
N CYS A 63 19.78 -7.29 -13.74
CA CYS A 63 19.36 -8.41 -12.89
C CYS A 63 19.04 -8.06 -11.42
N PHE A 64 18.76 -6.79 -11.10
CA PHE A 64 18.26 -6.42 -9.77
C PHE A 64 16.81 -6.85 -9.56
N GLY A 65 16.50 -7.39 -8.38
CA GLY A 65 15.13 -7.76 -7.99
C GLY A 65 14.46 -8.72 -8.97
N ALA A 66 13.20 -8.44 -9.32
CA ALA A 66 12.37 -9.30 -10.15
C ALA A 66 12.99 -9.66 -11.53
N ALA A 67 13.89 -8.83 -12.06
CA ALA A 67 14.62 -9.13 -13.29
C ALA A 67 15.50 -10.39 -13.17
N SER A 68 16.03 -10.68 -11.98
CA SER A 68 16.82 -11.89 -11.71
C SER A 68 16.00 -13.18 -11.86
N MET A 69 14.66 -13.06 -11.79
CA MET A 69 13.71 -14.17 -11.86
C MET A 69 13.10 -14.32 -13.26
N ALA A 70 13.33 -13.36 -14.16
CA ALA A 70 12.71 -13.33 -15.49
C ALA A 70 13.44 -14.20 -16.52
N LYS A 71 14.78 -14.32 -16.45
CA LYS A 71 15.61 -15.07 -17.41
C LYS A 71 16.40 -16.17 -16.71
N LYS A 72 16.57 -17.34 -17.36
CA LYS A 72 17.33 -18.48 -16.81
C LYS A 72 18.78 -18.14 -16.42
N ARG A 73 19.39 -17.12 -17.06
CA ARG A 73 20.79 -16.69 -16.84
C ARG A 73 20.94 -15.19 -16.55
N CYS A 74 20.12 -14.65 -15.65
CA CYS A 74 20.31 -13.27 -15.18
C CYS A 74 21.21 -13.25 -13.94
N HIS A 75 22.51 -13.07 -14.14
CA HIS A 75 23.50 -12.96 -13.06
C HIS A 75 24.15 -11.58 -13.04
N ASN A 76 24.30 -10.99 -11.86
CA ASN A 76 25.05 -9.76 -11.63
C ASN A 76 25.94 -9.92 -10.37
N PRO A 77 27.26 -10.10 -10.54
CA PRO A 77 28.20 -10.26 -9.43
C PRO A 77 28.20 -9.10 -8.43
N ALA A 78 27.97 -7.86 -8.89
CA ALA A 78 27.96 -6.67 -8.02
C ALA A 78 26.81 -6.68 -6.98
N LEU A 79 25.76 -7.48 -7.23
CA LEU A 79 24.64 -7.68 -6.31
C LEU A 79 24.87 -8.86 -5.35
N LYS A 80 25.95 -9.64 -5.50
CA LYS A 80 26.28 -10.75 -4.60
C LYS A 80 26.51 -10.21 -3.20
N GLY A 81 25.79 -10.77 -2.22
CA GLY A 81 25.88 -10.33 -0.82
C GLY A 81 25.20 -8.99 -0.52
N LYS A 82 24.60 -8.32 -1.50
CA LYS A 82 23.84 -7.09 -1.26
C LYS A 82 22.44 -7.39 -0.73
N LEU A 83 21.93 -6.48 0.10
CA LEU A 83 20.56 -6.50 0.63
C LEU A 83 19.97 -5.09 0.58
N ILE A 84 19.27 -4.80 -0.51
CA ILE A 84 18.73 -3.47 -0.81
C ILE A 84 17.20 -3.55 -0.82
N GLN A 85 16.47 -2.91 0.09
CA GLN A 85 16.92 -2.09 1.21
C GLN A 85 17.35 -2.92 2.43
N ARG A 86 18.21 -2.33 3.28
CA ARG A 86 18.64 -2.97 4.54
C ARG A 86 17.45 -3.17 5.49
N PRO A 87 17.47 -4.17 6.39
CA PRO A 87 16.29 -4.54 7.19
C PRO A 87 15.66 -3.42 8.02
N GLY A 88 16.49 -2.55 8.60
CA GLY A 88 16.03 -1.40 9.40
C GLY A 88 15.16 -0.41 8.61
N ILE A 89 15.44 -0.25 7.31
CA ILE A 89 14.68 0.62 6.40
C ILE A 89 13.51 -0.14 5.79
N ALA A 90 13.76 -1.37 5.31
CA ALA A 90 12.78 -2.19 4.63
C ALA A 90 11.50 -2.40 5.45
N LYS A 91 11.61 -2.59 6.78
CA LYS A 91 10.44 -2.76 7.67
C LYS A 91 9.50 -1.55 7.72
N ARG A 92 9.98 -0.36 7.34
CA ARG A 92 9.22 0.90 7.34
C ARG A 92 8.82 1.36 5.94
N GLU A 93 9.30 0.69 4.89
CA GLU A 93 9.03 1.09 3.52
C GLU A 93 7.52 1.13 3.25
N THR A 94 7.02 2.31 2.94
CA THR A 94 5.66 2.53 2.49
C THR A 94 5.75 3.56 1.38
N ALA A 95 5.16 3.24 0.22
CA ALA A 95 5.16 4.17 -0.91
C ALA A 95 4.44 5.46 -0.49
N GLN A 96 5.19 6.56 -0.47
CA GLN A 96 4.69 7.89 -0.21
C GLN A 96 5.00 8.76 -1.42
N TYR A 97 4.02 9.56 -1.82
CA TYR A 97 4.13 10.49 -2.93
C TYR A 97 3.64 11.84 -2.44
N PRO A 98 4.54 12.75 -2.03
CA PRO A 98 4.16 14.08 -1.56
C PRO A 98 3.18 14.77 -2.52
N GLY A 99 2.16 15.41 -1.97
CA GLY A 99 1.09 16.04 -2.75
C GLY A 99 0.05 15.09 -3.37
N LYS A 100 0.18 13.77 -3.19
CA LYS A 100 -0.76 12.77 -3.71
C LYS A 100 -1.46 12.02 -2.57
N GLN A 101 -2.80 12.06 -2.51
CA GLN A 101 -3.56 11.37 -1.45
C GLN A 101 -3.86 9.90 -1.82
N CYS A 102 -2.80 9.14 -2.10
CA CYS A 102 -2.87 7.74 -2.52
C CYS A 102 -3.31 6.75 -1.45
N TYR A 103 -3.27 7.17 -0.19
CA TYR A 103 -3.70 6.37 0.94
C TYR A 103 -4.11 7.30 2.08
N GLN A 104 -5.25 7.01 2.71
CA GLN A 104 -5.66 7.69 3.93
C GLN A 104 -5.38 6.76 5.11
N SER A 105 -4.56 7.24 6.05
CA SER A 105 -4.33 6.56 7.32
C SER A 105 -5.62 6.58 8.13
N GLY A 106 -6.29 5.43 8.24
CA GLY A 106 -7.51 5.30 9.03
C GLY A 106 -8.41 4.15 8.59
N VAL A 107 -9.19 3.62 9.54
CA VAL A 107 -10.15 2.53 9.29
C VAL A 107 -11.47 3.04 8.70
N GLN A 108 -11.76 4.33 8.84
CA GLN A 108 -13.01 4.98 8.46
C GLN A 108 -13.06 5.51 7.02
N GLN A 109 -12.04 5.23 6.19
CA GLN A 109 -12.04 5.66 4.80
C GLN A 109 -13.24 5.06 4.05
N ILE A 110 -14.18 5.93 3.67
CA ILE A 110 -15.31 5.62 2.77
C ILE A 110 -15.20 6.36 1.42
N ARG A 111 -14.42 7.44 1.38
CA ARG A 111 -14.20 8.26 0.19
C ARG A 111 -13.06 7.67 -0.65
N LEU A 112 -13.15 7.92 -1.95
CA LEU A 112 -12.11 7.57 -2.91
C LEU A 112 -10.85 8.42 -2.70
N ASN A 113 -9.70 7.89 -3.11
CA ASN A 113 -8.44 8.60 -3.11
C ASN A 113 -8.53 9.79 -4.08
N ARG A 114 -8.20 10.99 -3.60
CA ARG A 114 -8.21 12.22 -4.41
C ARG A 114 -6.80 12.52 -4.91
N GLY A 115 -6.67 12.87 -6.18
CA GLY A 115 -5.40 13.31 -6.75
C GLY A 115 -4.28 12.26 -6.77
N CYS A 116 -4.58 10.97 -6.54
CA CYS A 116 -3.59 9.91 -6.69
C CYS A 116 -3.47 9.47 -8.16
N THR A 117 -2.89 10.38 -8.94
CA THR A 117 -2.69 10.22 -10.38
C THR A 117 -1.22 10.39 -10.77
N PHE A 118 -0.77 9.62 -11.76
CA PHE A 118 0.60 9.64 -12.26
C PHE A 118 0.63 9.52 -13.79
N GLY A 119 1.57 10.22 -14.43
CA GLY A 119 1.68 10.27 -15.88
C GLY A 119 0.57 11.10 -16.54
N THR A 120 0.92 11.79 -17.62
CA THR A 120 -0.02 12.64 -18.36
C THR A 120 -0.91 11.80 -19.28
N ARG A 121 -2.21 12.10 -19.34
CA ARG A 121 -3.09 11.51 -20.35
C ARG A 121 -2.68 11.99 -21.74
N ALA A 122 -2.59 11.08 -22.70
CA ALA A 122 -2.25 11.40 -24.08
C ALA A 122 -2.83 10.35 -25.03
N ALA A 123 -3.06 10.73 -26.29
CA ALA A 123 -3.42 9.78 -27.33
C ALA A 123 -2.36 8.66 -27.44
N GLY A 124 -2.80 7.41 -27.62
CA GLY A 124 -1.91 6.25 -27.68
C GLY A 124 -1.29 5.81 -26.34
N ARG A 125 -1.57 6.51 -25.23
CA ARG A 125 -1.14 6.12 -23.88
C ARG A 125 -2.35 5.61 -23.07
N PRO A 126 -2.44 4.30 -22.78
CA PRO A 126 -3.61 3.77 -22.09
C PRO A 126 -3.72 4.33 -20.67
N HIS A 127 -4.96 4.59 -20.27
CA HIS A 127 -5.32 4.94 -18.92
C HIS A 127 -5.63 3.71 -18.08
N VAL A 128 -4.88 3.56 -17.00
CA VAL A 128 -4.95 2.45 -16.07
C VAL A 128 -5.50 2.92 -14.73
N ILE A 129 -6.50 2.23 -14.22
CA ILE A 129 -6.96 2.41 -12.83
C ILE A 129 -6.51 1.19 -12.01
N LEU A 130 -5.68 1.41 -11.00
CA LEU A 130 -5.28 0.37 -10.04
C LEU A 130 -6.23 0.37 -8.84
N VAL A 131 -6.91 -0.75 -8.60
CA VAL A 131 -7.84 -0.92 -7.49
C VAL A 131 -7.45 -2.09 -6.60
N GLY A 132 -7.77 -2.00 -5.31
CA GLY A 132 -7.59 -3.13 -4.39
C GLY A 132 -7.29 -2.70 -2.96
N ASP A 133 -6.58 -3.55 -2.24
CA ASP A 133 -6.22 -3.33 -0.84
C ASP A 133 -4.74 -2.96 -0.64
N SER A 134 -4.18 -3.28 0.53
CA SER A 134 -2.80 -2.99 0.85
C SER A 134 -1.79 -3.72 -0.04
N HIS A 135 -2.18 -4.85 -0.66
CA HIS A 135 -1.33 -5.56 -1.62
C HIS A 135 -1.34 -4.87 -3.00
N ALA A 136 -2.48 -4.33 -3.43
CA ALA A 136 -2.53 -3.44 -4.59
C ALA A 136 -1.71 -2.17 -4.34
N ARG A 137 -1.79 -1.59 -3.13
CA ARG A 137 -0.92 -0.48 -2.72
C ARG A 137 0.57 -0.87 -2.70
N ALA A 138 0.89 -2.09 -2.32
CA ALA A 138 2.28 -2.57 -2.26
C ALA A 138 2.90 -2.72 -3.65
N ILE A 139 2.12 -3.14 -4.67
CA ILE A 139 2.61 -3.22 -6.06
C ILE A 139 2.49 -1.90 -6.84
N MET A 140 1.73 -0.92 -6.33
CA MET A 140 1.55 0.40 -6.94
C MET A 140 2.85 1.07 -7.42
N PRO A 141 4.00 1.03 -6.71
CA PRO A 141 5.25 1.61 -7.20
C PRO A 141 5.64 1.13 -8.61
N ALA A 142 5.39 -0.14 -8.94
CA ALA A 142 5.67 -0.67 -10.27
C ALA A 142 4.87 0.07 -11.38
N PHE A 143 3.62 0.42 -11.09
CA PHE A 143 2.76 1.18 -12.01
C PHE A 143 3.14 2.65 -12.08
N VAL A 144 3.57 3.23 -10.96
CA VAL A 144 4.08 4.60 -10.94
C VAL A 144 5.32 4.72 -11.83
N GLU A 145 6.21 3.74 -11.78
CA GLU A 145 7.39 3.66 -12.64
C GLU A 145 7.00 3.52 -14.13
N MET A 146 5.99 2.71 -14.45
CA MET A 146 5.45 2.64 -15.81
C MET A 146 4.88 3.99 -16.27
N ALA A 147 4.19 4.70 -15.38
CA ALA A 147 3.59 6.00 -15.68
C ALA A 147 4.65 7.10 -15.88
N ARG A 148 5.68 7.14 -15.02
CA ARG A 148 6.85 8.02 -15.15
C ARG A 148 7.63 7.76 -16.45
N ALA A 149 7.72 6.50 -16.87
CA ALA A 149 8.31 6.11 -18.14
C ALA A 149 7.40 6.37 -19.37
N GLY A 150 6.29 7.10 -19.19
CA GLY A 150 5.37 7.48 -20.26
C GLY A 150 4.60 6.31 -20.89
N ARG A 151 4.58 5.13 -20.26
CA ARG A 151 3.94 3.91 -20.81
C ARG A 151 2.44 3.88 -20.56
N ILE A 152 1.98 4.45 -19.45
CA ILE A 152 0.57 4.51 -19.05
C ILE A 152 0.28 5.87 -18.41
N SER A 153 -0.99 6.26 -18.35
CA SER A 153 -1.44 7.17 -17.28
C SER A 153 -2.10 6.31 -16.20
N LEU A 154 -1.94 6.70 -14.94
CA LEU A 154 -2.36 5.90 -13.78
C LEU A 154 -3.25 6.72 -12.86
N GLU A 155 -4.36 6.13 -12.43
CA GLU A 155 -5.11 6.54 -11.24
C GLU A 155 -5.20 5.38 -10.26
N VAL A 156 -5.10 5.65 -8.95
CA VAL A 156 -5.08 4.61 -7.92
C VAL A 156 -6.21 4.80 -6.93
N GLN A 157 -6.96 3.73 -6.70
CA GLN A 157 -8.05 3.65 -5.74
C GLN A 157 -7.86 2.43 -4.83
N VAL A 158 -7.09 2.61 -3.76
CA VAL A 158 -6.72 1.53 -2.84
C VAL A 158 -7.14 1.83 -1.41
N ARG A 159 -7.66 0.81 -0.74
CA ARG A 159 -8.03 0.89 0.68
C ARG A 159 -7.60 -0.37 1.42
N GLY A 160 -6.84 -0.21 2.49
CA GLY A 160 -6.34 -1.33 3.30
C GLY A 160 -7.46 -2.30 3.73
N SER A 161 -7.16 -3.60 3.66
CA SER A 161 -8.10 -4.68 4.00
C SER A 161 -9.44 -4.64 3.24
N CYS A 162 -9.47 -4.16 2.00
CA CYS A 162 -10.70 -3.91 1.25
C CYS A 162 -10.62 -4.28 -0.24
N SER A 163 -10.38 -5.56 -0.55
CA SER A 163 -10.30 -6.05 -1.93
C SER A 163 -11.59 -5.75 -2.73
N TRP A 164 -11.51 -5.57 -4.06
CA TRP A 164 -12.68 -5.24 -4.89
C TRP A 164 -13.55 -6.48 -5.19
N THR A 165 -14.52 -6.75 -4.31
CA THR A 165 -15.45 -7.90 -4.38
C THR A 165 -16.71 -7.64 -3.54
N THR A 166 -17.82 -8.33 -3.83
CA THR A 166 -18.99 -8.35 -2.94
C THR A 166 -18.88 -9.35 -1.78
N SER A 167 -17.75 -10.06 -1.61
CA SER A 167 -17.51 -10.91 -0.44
C SER A 167 -17.60 -10.11 0.87
N ARG A 168 -18.20 -10.73 1.91
CA ARG A 168 -18.23 -10.17 3.26
C ARG A 168 -16.83 -9.80 3.70
N VAL A 169 -16.66 -8.59 4.21
CA VAL A 169 -15.39 -8.14 4.78
C VAL A 169 -15.15 -8.96 6.06
N ASN A 170 -14.14 -9.82 6.03
CA ASN A 170 -13.71 -10.57 7.22
C ASN A 170 -12.42 -9.96 7.74
N HIS A 171 -12.51 -9.28 8.88
CA HIS A 171 -11.40 -8.65 9.56
C HIS A 171 -11.54 -8.87 11.06
N PRO A 172 -10.43 -9.08 11.80
CA PRO A 172 -10.45 -9.11 13.26
C PRO A 172 -11.01 -7.81 13.84
N ASP A 173 -10.41 -6.68 13.47
CA ASP A 173 -10.94 -5.34 13.75
C ASP A 173 -12.23 -5.06 12.95
N LYS A 174 -13.38 -5.12 13.63
CA LYS A 174 -14.73 -4.96 13.05
C LYS A 174 -15.04 -3.53 12.60
N SER A 175 -14.33 -2.52 13.13
CA SER A 175 -14.52 -1.12 12.73
C SER A 175 -14.25 -0.89 11.23
N ARG A 176 -13.49 -1.79 10.59
CA ARG A 176 -13.15 -1.74 9.15
C ARG A 176 -14.27 -2.24 8.23
N VAL A 177 -15.23 -3.00 8.74
CA VAL A 177 -16.22 -3.75 7.93
C VAL A 177 -17.18 -2.81 7.21
N ARG A 178 -17.88 -1.95 7.96
CA ARG A 178 -18.85 -0.99 7.38
C ARG A 178 -18.17 0.01 6.44
N PRO A 179 -17.04 0.66 6.80
CA PRO A 179 -16.39 1.59 5.90
C PRO A 179 -15.88 0.94 4.61
N CYS A 180 -15.33 -0.28 4.66
CA CYS A 180 -14.95 -1.00 3.45
C CYS A 180 -16.16 -1.30 2.56
N THR A 181 -17.29 -1.69 3.16
CA THR A 181 -18.53 -1.96 2.42
C THR A 181 -19.01 -0.70 1.69
N LEU A 182 -19.01 0.45 2.35
CA LEU A 182 -19.37 1.74 1.75
C LEU A 182 -18.37 2.17 0.68
N TYR A 183 -17.07 2.03 0.94
CA TYR A 183 -16.00 2.32 -0.01
C TYR A 183 -16.16 1.50 -1.30
N ARG A 184 -16.42 0.19 -1.21
CA ARG A 184 -16.65 -0.68 -2.38
C ARG A 184 -17.85 -0.23 -3.20
N LYS A 185 -18.95 0.17 -2.56
CA LYS A 185 -20.13 0.72 -3.25
C LYS A 185 -19.78 2.02 -4.00
N ASN A 186 -19.04 2.92 -3.34
CA ASN A 186 -18.59 4.18 -3.93
C ASN A 186 -17.63 3.96 -5.11
N LEU A 187 -16.66 3.05 -4.94
CA LEU A 187 -15.71 2.65 -5.96
C LEU A 187 -16.43 2.07 -7.19
N GLN A 188 -17.40 1.17 -6.99
CA GLN A 188 -18.14 0.58 -8.10
C GLN A 188 -18.88 1.64 -8.92
N ARG A 189 -19.61 2.55 -8.27
CA ARG A 189 -20.32 3.64 -8.96
C ARG A 189 -19.35 4.53 -9.72
N TRP A 190 -18.22 4.86 -9.10
CA TRP A 190 -17.20 5.69 -9.73
C TRP A 190 -16.53 5.01 -10.92
N LEU A 191 -16.16 3.72 -10.82
CA LEU A 191 -15.58 2.97 -11.95
C LEU A 191 -16.53 2.94 -13.16
N LEU A 192 -17.83 2.77 -12.93
CA LEU A 192 -18.82 2.82 -14.01
C LEU A 192 -18.92 4.20 -14.68
N LYS A 193 -18.69 5.28 -13.92
CA LYS A 193 -18.61 6.66 -14.44
C LYS A 193 -17.30 6.94 -15.18
N GLN A 194 -16.19 6.34 -14.76
CA GLN A 194 -14.88 6.51 -15.41
C GLN A 194 -14.67 5.59 -16.61
N ALA A 195 -15.50 4.56 -16.79
CA ALA A 195 -15.34 3.57 -17.84
C ALA A 195 -15.10 4.15 -19.26
N PRO A 196 -15.81 5.20 -19.72
CA PRO A 196 -15.58 5.77 -21.06
C PRO A 196 -14.16 6.31 -21.30
N ARG A 197 -13.39 6.54 -20.23
CA ARG A 197 -12.04 7.11 -20.24
C ARG A 197 -11.03 6.18 -19.55
N THR A 198 -11.35 4.89 -19.45
CA THR A 198 -10.49 3.88 -18.83
C THR A 198 -10.24 2.73 -19.79
N ASP A 199 -8.98 2.48 -20.12
CA ASP A 199 -8.60 1.35 -20.97
C ASP A 199 -8.55 0.04 -20.17
N VAL A 200 -8.00 0.11 -18.95
CA VAL A 200 -7.76 -1.06 -18.11
C VAL A 200 -7.99 -0.76 -16.63
N VAL A 201 -8.73 -1.62 -15.94
CA VAL A 201 -8.72 -1.71 -14.48
C VAL A 201 -7.81 -2.85 -14.06
N VAL A 202 -6.77 -2.53 -13.30
CA VAL A 202 -5.87 -3.51 -12.68
C VAL A 202 -6.34 -3.77 -11.25
N THR A 203 -6.43 -5.04 -10.85
CA THR A 203 -6.85 -5.40 -9.49
C THR A 203 -6.03 -6.52 -8.88
N THR A 204 -5.78 -6.41 -7.59
CA THR A 204 -5.22 -7.46 -6.73
C THR A 204 -5.56 -7.16 -5.28
N GLY A 205 -5.19 -8.06 -4.38
CA GLY A 205 -5.41 -7.90 -2.96
C GLY A 205 -4.92 -9.11 -2.17
N TYR A 206 -5.02 -9.03 -0.85
CA TYR A 206 -4.60 -10.12 0.02
C TYR A 206 -5.53 -11.33 -0.15
N ALA A 207 -5.08 -12.35 -0.88
CA ALA A 207 -5.90 -13.47 -1.32
C ALA A 207 -6.54 -14.23 -0.15
N ARG A 208 -5.82 -14.35 0.98
CA ARG A 208 -6.29 -15.04 2.19
C ARG A 208 -7.39 -14.28 2.95
N GLN A 209 -7.55 -12.99 2.68
CA GLN A 209 -8.58 -12.17 3.32
C GLN A 209 -9.91 -12.16 2.55
N VAL A 210 -9.93 -12.67 1.32
CA VAL A 210 -11.16 -12.77 0.54
C VAL A 210 -12.03 -13.89 1.10
N SER A 211 -13.15 -13.55 1.74
CA SER A 211 -14.06 -14.53 2.36
C SER A 211 -14.81 -15.41 1.35
N GLY A 212 -15.11 -16.64 1.77
CA GLY A 212 -15.99 -17.58 1.06
C GLY A 212 -15.24 -18.70 0.32
N SER A 213 -16.00 -19.69 -0.17
CA SER A 213 -15.46 -20.78 -1.00
C SER A 213 -14.92 -20.28 -2.34
N ALA A 214 -14.13 -21.09 -3.04
CA ALA A 214 -13.59 -20.74 -4.35
C ALA A 214 -14.67 -20.31 -5.35
N LYS A 215 -15.77 -21.08 -5.40
CA LYS A 215 -16.94 -20.79 -6.24
C LYS A 215 -17.57 -19.46 -5.85
N SER A 216 -17.79 -19.23 -4.55
CA SER A 216 -18.40 -18.00 -4.04
C SER A 216 -17.54 -16.76 -4.33
N GLN A 217 -16.22 -16.84 -4.11
CA GLN A 217 -15.29 -15.73 -4.39
C GLN A 217 -15.32 -15.32 -5.85
N VAL A 218 -15.30 -16.29 -6.78
CA VAL A 218 -15.39 -16.02 -8.24
C VAL A 218 -16.70 -15.32 -8.59
N ILE A 219 -17.83 -15.83 -8.09
CA ILE A 219 -19.16 -15.22 -8.33
C ILE A 219 -19.18 -13.76 -7.84
N LYS A 220 -18.67 -13.52 -6.62
CA LYS A 220 -18.72 -12.21 -5.96
C LYS A 220 -17.77 -11.17 -6.56
N MET A 221 -16.60 -11.59 -7.07
CA MET A 221 -15.74 -10.70 -7.86
C MET A 221 -16.36 -10.41 -9.23
N ARG A 222 -16.87 -11.43 -9.93
CA ARG A 222 -17.54 -11.28 -11.24
C ARG A 222 -18.70 -10.30 -11.22
N ALA A 223 -19.46 -10.27 -10.12
CA ALA A 223 -20.57 -9.34 -9.94
C ALA A 223 -20.15 -7.86 -10.08
N LEU A 224 -18.93 -7.50 -9.67
CA LEU A 224 -18.40 -6.14 -9.81
C LEU A 224 -17.67 -5.91 -11.15
N TRP A 225 -17.02 -6.95 -11.65
CA TRP A 225 -16.19 -6.88 -12.86
C TRP A 225 -17.02 -6.81 -14.15
N ARG A 226 -18.08 -7.63 -14.28
CA ARG A 226 -18.91 -7.68 -15.49
C ARG A 226 -19.53 -6.33 -15.87
N PRO A 227 -20.09 -5.54 -14.93
CA PRO A 227 -20.60 -4.20 -15.26
C PRO A 227 -19.55 -3.26 -15.85
N VAL A 228 -18.31 -3.31 -15.36
CA VAL A 228 -17.20 -2.49 -15.86
C VAL A 228 -16.75 -2.98 -17.25
N ILE A 229 -16.64 -4.30 -17.42
CA ILE A 229 -16.31 -4.93 -18.71
C ILE A 229 -17.35 -4.60 -19.79
N ARG A 230 -18.65 -4.62 -19.46
CA ARG A 230 -19.72 -4.26 -20.41
C ARG A 230 -19.64 -2.82 -20.91
N LYS A 231 -18.91 -1.95 -20.22
CA LYS A 231 -18.62 -0.58 -20.67
C LYS A 231 -17.31 -0.46 -21.46
N GLY A 232 -16.75 -1.58 -21.94
CA GLY A 232 -15.57 -1.61 -22.80
C GLY A 232 -14.23 -1.68 -22.06
N VAL A 233 -14.22 -1.69 -20.72
CA VAL A 233 -12.97 -1.67 -19.93
C VAL A 233 -12.41 -3.08 -19.76
N ARG A 234 -11.13 -3.28 -20.08
CA ARG A 234 -10.43 -4.55 -19.81
C ARG A 234 -10.09 -4.66 -18.32
N ILE A 235 -10.13 -5.86 -17.77
CA ILE A 235 -9.67 -6.11 -16.39
C ILE A 235 -8.39 -6.94 -16.41
N VAL A 236 -7.35 -6.51 -15.68
CA VAL A 236 -6.14 -7.30 -15.44
C VAL A 236 -6.07 -7.64 -13.95
N ALA A 237 -6.21 -8.92 -13.63
CA ALA A 237 -6.15 -9.39 -12.26
C ALA A 237 -4.76 -9.98 -11.96
N ILE A 238 -4.04 -9.38 -11.02
CA ILE A 238 -2.67 -9.75 -10.70
C ILE A 238 -2.66 -10.73 -9.52
N SER A 239 -1.81 -11.75 -9.62
CA SER A 239 -1.60 -12.68 -8.51
C SER A 239 -1.13 -11.97 -7.25
N ASP A 240 -1.64 -12.40 -6.10
CA ASP A 240 -1.13 -11.97 -4.80
C ASP A 240 0.35 -12.41 -4.61
N ASN A 241 1.10 -11.65 -3.82
CA ASN A 241 2.46 -12.00 -3.42
C ASN A 241 2.46 -13.10 -2.35
N PRO A 242 3.58 -13.82 -2.14
CA PRO A 242 3.68 -14.79 -1.06
C PRO A 242 3.53 -14.14 0.31
N ARG A 243 2.90 -14.86 1.24
CA ARG A 243 2.86 -14.53 2.66
C ARG A 243 3.90 -15.35 3.42
N LEU A 244 4.71 -14.72 4.25
CA LEU A 244 5.67 -15.38 5.11
C LEU A 244 5.02 -15.85 6.42
N LYS A 245 5.63 -16.85 7.06
CA LYS A 245 5.20 -17.33 8.38
C LYS A 245 5.60 -16.39 9.52
N GLY A 246 6.74 -15.72 9.39
CA GLY A 246 7.27 -14.80 10.39
C GLY A 246 7.90 -13.57 9.76
N GLU A 247 8.49 -12.72 10.60
CA GLU A 247 9.01 -11.43 10.18
C GLU A 247 10.30 -11.57 9.36
N PRO A 248 10.29 -11.21 8.06
CA PRO A 248 11.44 -11.38 7.18
C PRO A 248 12.68 -10.63 7.68
N GLN A 249 12.47 -9.45 8.26
CA GLN A 249 13.55 -8.58 8.66
C GLN A 249 14.35 -9.13 9.84
N LYS A 250 13.69 -9.78 10.81
CA LYS A 250 14.39 -10.49 11.90
C LYS A 250 15.26 -11.63 11.36
N CYS A 251 14.75 -12.39 10.40
CA CYS A 251 15.51 -13.46 9.75
C CYS A 251 16.72 -12.92 8.98
N LEU A 252 16.54 -11.83 8.22
CA LEU A 252 17.59 -11.24 7.40
C LEU A 252 18.71 -10.59 8.24
N VAL A 253 18.39 -10.02 9.41
CA VAL A 253 19.41 -9.57 10.37
C VAL A 253 20.24 -10.75 10.86
N LYS A 254 19.61 -11.88 11.19
CA LYS A 254 20.31 -13.09 11.68
C LYS A 254 21.21 -13.74 10.63
N TYR A 255 20.79 -13.78 9.37
CA TYR A 255 21.46 -14.58 8.34
C TYR A 255 22.17 -13.77 7.24
N GLY A 256 21.97 -12.45 7.19
CA GLY A 256 22.49 -11.59 6.12
C GLY A 256 21.93 -11.96 4.74
N ALA A 257 22.48 -11.34 3.68
CA ALA A 257 21.97 -11.52 2.32
C ALA A 257 22.17 -12.95 1.77
N ILE A 258 23.37 -13.51 1.90
CA ILE A 258 23.76 -14.77 1.23
C ILE A 258 23.04 -15.97 1.83
N ARG A 259 23.10 -16.14 3.16
CA ARG A 259 22.37 -17.23 3.83
C ARG A 259 20.88 -16.92 3.88
N GLY A 260 20.50 -15.65 4.03
CA GLY A 260 19.10 -15.21 4.02
C GLY A 260 18.38 -15.52 2.72
N ALA A 261 19.03 -15.43 1.55
CA ALA A 261 18.44 -15.84 0.28
C ALA A 261 17.98 -17.31 0.23
N ARG A 262 18.53 -18.18 1.09
CA ARG A 262 18.17 -19.60 1.19
C ARG A 262 17.32 -19.93 2.41
N LYS A 263 17.54 -19.21 3.52
CA LYS A 263 16.90 -19.49 4.83
C LYS A 263 15.70 -18.60 5.13
N CYS A 264 15.72 -17.36 4.66
CA CYS A 264 14.66 -16.39 4.87
C CYS A 264 13.72 -16.40 3.68
N GLY A 265 12.47 -16.77 3.91
CA GLY A 265 11.47 -16.91 2.87
C GLY A 265 10.39 -17.90 3.30
N VAL A 266 9.71 -18.47 2.32
CA VAL A 266 8.62 -19.42 2.57
C VAL A 266 8.56 -20.44 1.44
N SER A 267 8.16 -21.67 1.73
CA SER A 267 7.86 -22.64 0.67
C SER A 267 6.63 -22.19 -0.12
N THR A 268 6.54 -22.57 -1.41
CA THR A 268 5.36 -22.25 -2.23
C THR A 268 4.07 -22.81 -1.61
N LYS A 269 4.13 -24.03 -1.05
CA LYS A 269 3.00 -24.68 -0.35
C LYS A 269 2.50 -23.86 0.84
N ALA A 270 3.40 -23.26 1.62
CA ALA A 270 3.02 -22.50 2.81
C ALA A 270 2.73 -21.02 2.51
N GLY A 271 3.38 -20.43 1.50
CA GLY A 271 3.34 -18.99 1.24
C GLY A 271 2.32 -18.55 0.21
N LEU A 272 2.02 -19.41 -0.75
CA LEU A 272 1.00 -19.15 -1.77
C LEU A 272 -0.33 -19.75 -1.31
N SER A 273 -1.42 -19.05 -1.59
CA SER A 273 -2.77 -19.59 -1.46
C SER A 273 -3.39 -19.77 -2.83
N ARG A 274 -4.52 -20.48 -2.86
CA ARG A 274 -5.46 -20.39 -3.98
C ARG A 274 -5.82 -18.91 -4.19
N ASP A 275 -5.56 -18.40 -5.38
CA ASP A 275 -5.67 -16.98 -5.67
C ASP A 275 -7.04 -16.65 -6.33
N PRO A 276 -7.95 -15.94 -5.63
CA PRO A 276 -9.24 -15.61 -6.18
C PRO A 276 -9.17 -14.65 -7.37
N PHE A 277 -8.14 -13.80 -7.47
CA PHE A 277 -7.98 -12.85 -8.58
C PHE A 277 -7.64 -13.60 -9.87
N LEU A 278 -6.66 -14.51 -9.83
CA LEU A 278 -6.31 -15.35 -10.98
C LEU A 278 -7.47 -16.26 -11.40
N LEU A 279 -8.13 -16.91 -10.43
CA LEU A 279 -9.25 -17.80 -10.71
C LEU A 279 -10.43 -17.06 -11.34
N THR A 280 -10.74 -15.87 -10.84
CA THR A 280 -11.84 -15.06 -11.37
C THR A 280 -11.54 -14.59 -12.77
N ALA A 281 -10.32 -14.10 -13.04
CA ALA A 281 -9.95 -13.62 -14.37
C ALA A 281 -10.02 -14.74 -15.42
N LYS A 282 -9.53 -15.95 -15.12
CA LYS A 282 -9.65 -17.11 -16.01
C LYS A 282 -11.10 -17.48 -16.34
N LYS A 283 -12.05 -17.15 -15.47
CA LYS A 283 -13.49 -17.47 -15.62
C LYS A 283 -14.34 -16.28 -16.08
N THR A 284 -13.73 -15.18 -16.52
CA THR A 284 -14.44 -13.95 -16.87
C THR A 284 -13.95 -13.41 -18.21
N ARG A 285 -14.76 -13.54 -19.27
CA ARG A 285 -14.48 -12.90 -20.56
C ARG A 285 -14.32 -11.38 -20.36
N GLY A 286 -13.28 -10.80 -20.96
CA GLY A 286 -12.88 -9.40 -20.75
C GLY A 286 -11.94 -9.17 -19.55
N ALA A 287 -11.58 -10.22 -18.80
CA ALA A 287 -10.54 -10.18 -17.80
C ALA A 287 -9.34 -11.06 -18.18
N THR A 288 -8.14 -10.67 -17.75
CA THR A 288 -6.89 -11.40 -18.00
C THR A 288 -6.17 -11.65 -16.67
N ALA A 289 -5.73 -12.89 -16.47
CA ALA A 289 -4.95 -13.28 -15.30
C ALA A 289 -3.46 -12.98 -15.54
N LEU A 290 -2.84 -12.17 -14.68
CA LEU A 290 -1.43 -11.84 -14.73
C LEU A 290 -0.73 -12.43 -13.51
N ASP A 291 -0.03 -13.55 -13.74
CA ASP A 291 0.66 -14.28 -12.67
C ASP A 291 2.10 -13.78 -12.49
N LEU A 292 2.36 -13.13 -11.35
CA LEU A 292 3.68 -12.66 -10.91
C LEU A 292 4.36 -13.62 -9.93
N ARG A 293 3.73 -14.71 -9.49
CA ARG A 293 4.35 -15.68 -8.57
C ARG A 293 5.70 -16.23 -9.06
N PRO A 294 5.93 -16.45 -10.37
CA PRO A 294 7.27 -16.80 -10.89
C PRO A 294 8.35 -15.72 -10.72
N ARG A 295 7.98 -14.51 -10.29
CA ARG A 295 8.90 -13.44 -9.90
C ARG A 295 9.21 -13.46 -8.42
N PHE A 296 8.44 -14.17 -7.60
CA PHE A 296 8.70 -14.32 -6.18
C PHE A 296 9.29 -15.67 -5.83
N CYS A 297 8.98 -16.71 -6.60
CA CYS A 297 9.27 -18.09 -6.23
C CYS A 297 9.99 -18.85 -7.35
N LYS A 298 10.91 -19.74 -6.96
CA LYS A 298 11.63 -20.65 -7.86
C LYS A 298 11.92 -21.94 -7.12
N LYS A 299 11.76 -23.09 -7.79
CA LYS A 299 12.03 -24.43 -7.23
C LYS A 299 11.38 -24.66 -5.85
N GLY A 300 10.09 -24.32 -5.72
CA GLY A 300 9.33 -24.57 -4.49
C GLY A 300 9.59 -23.61 -3.32
N PHE A 301 10.44 -22.59 -3.50
CA PHE A 301 10.76 -21.61 -2.45
C PHE A 301 10.59 -20.17 -2.94
N CYS A 302 10.12 -19.30 -2.06
CA CYS A 302 9.95 -17.87 -2.29
C CYS A 302 10.88 -17.10 -1.33
N PRO A 303 12.11 -16.76 -1.77
CA PRO A 303 13.11 -16.15 -0.90
C PRO A 303 12.80 -14.70 -0.55
N ALA A 304 13.28 -14.26 0.60
CA ALA A 304 13.21 -12.86 1.05
C ALA A 304 14.31 -11.97 0.43
N VAL A 305 15.26 -12.57 -0.30
CA VAL A 305 16.28 -11.86 -1.08
C VAL A 305 16.25 -12.36 -2.51
N ILE A 306 15.98 -11.47 -3.46
CA ILE A 306 15.92 -11.78 -4.91
C ILE A 306 16.78 -10.77 -5.65
N GLY A 307 17.82 -11.22 -6.36
CA GLY A 307 18.67 -10.34 -7.16
C GLY A 307 19.22 -9.15 -6.35
N GLY A 308 19.68 -9.39 -5.11
CA GLY A 308 20.16 -8.35 -4.19
C GLY A 308 19.08 -7.50 -3.52
N ALA A 309 17.80 -7.65 -3.91
CA ALA A 309 16.70 -6.90 -3.35
C ALA A 309 16.08 -7.59 -2.12
N ASN A 310 15.81 -6.84 -1.07
CA ASN A 310 14.98 -7.25 0.06
C ASN A 310 13.52 -7.21 -0.36
N VAL A 311 12.88 -8.37 -0.43
CA VAL A 311 11.58 -8.54 -1.11
C VAL A 311 10.41 -8.06 -0.25
N TYR A 312 10.44 -8.34 1.05
CA TYR A 312 9.27 -8.25 1.91
C TYR A 312 9.47 -7.18 2.98
N ARG A 313 8.56 -6.23 3.12
CA ARG A 313 8.58 -5.28 4.23
C ARG A 313 8.28 -5.96 5.57
N ASP A 314 7.22 -6.77 5.55
CA ASP A 314 6.68 -7.52 6.68
C ASP A 314 6.21 -8.90 6.19
N HIS A 315 5.51 -9.67 7.03
CA HIS A 315 5.09 -11.01 6.65
C HIS A 315 4.03 -11.08 5.53
N THR A 316 3.37 -9.98 5.13
CA THR A 316 2.37 -9.95 4.03
C THR A 316 2.71 -9.01 2.89
N HIS A 317 3.51 -7.96 3.09
CA HIS A 317 3.73 -6.93 2.08
C HIS A 317 5.14 -6.97 1.50
N ILE A 318 5.24 -6.60 0.23
CA ILE A 318 6.52 -6.39 -0.45
C ILE A 318 7.09 -4.99 -0.14
N THR A 319 8.39 -4.83 -0.27
CA THR A 319 9.06 -3.53 -0.17
C THR A 319 8.75 -2.66 -1.39
N VAL A 320 8.85 -1.33 -1.23
CA VAL A 320 8.75 -0.38 -2.36
C VAL A 320 9.86 -0.67 -3.37
N THR A 321 11.08 -0.84 -2.86
CA THR A 321 12.26 -1.20 -3.63
C THR A 321 12.02 -2.43 -4.52
N TYR A 322 11.44 -3.51 -3.99
CA TYR A 322 11.16 -4.70 -4.79
C TYR A 322 10.02 -4.48 -5.79
N ALA A 323 8.95 -3.81 -5.35
CA ALA A 323 7.79 -3.51 -6.20
C ALA A 323 8.21 -2.75 -7.46
N GLU A 324 9.05 -1.74 -7.31
CA GLU A 324 9.65 -0.98 -8.40
C GLU A 324 10.35 -1.86 -9.45
N THR A 325 11.05 -2.92 -9.03
CA THR A 325 11.72 -3.85 -9.96
C THR A 325 10.75 -4.66 -10.84
N LEU A 326 9.45 -4.69 -10.50
CA LEU A 326 8.43 -5.35 -11.30
C LEU A 326 8.00 -4.51 -12.52
N ALA A 327 8.32 -3.22 -12.59
CA ALA A 327 7.85 -2.34 -13.67
C ALA A 327 8.24 -2.82 -15.08
N PRO A 328 9.49 -3.27 -15.35
CA PRO A 328 9.85 -3.83 -16.66
C PRO A 328 9.11 -5.14 -16.96
N VAL A 329 8.87 -5.97 -15.93
CA VAL A 329 8.11 -7.22 -16.08
C VAL A 329 6.66 -6.92 -16.47
N LEU A 330 6.02 -5.98 -15.77
CA LEU A 330 4.65 -5.53 -16.06
C LEU A 330 4.55 -4.88 -17.43
N THR A 331 5.51 -4.03 -17.81
CA THR A 331 5.59 -3.44 -19.16
C THR A 331 5.61 -4.52 -20.23
N GLY A 332 6.48 -5.54 -20.09
CA GLY A 332 6.52 -6.66 -21.03
C GLY A 332 5.21 -7.46 -21.08
N LYS A 333 4.55 -7.67 -19.93
CA LYS A 333 3.23 -8.32 -19.88
C LYS A 333 2.14 -7.46 -20.52
N PHE A 334 2.16 -6.14 -20.33
CA PHE A 334 1.19 -5.22 -20.92
C PHE A 334 1.35 -5.13 -22.44
N ARG A 335 2.58 -5.18 -22.96
CA ARG A 335 2.84 -5.33 -24.41
C ARG A 335 2.29 -6.64 -24.96
N ALA A 336 2.59 -7.77 -24.28
CA ALA A 336 2.08 -9.08 -24.69
C ALA A 336 0.54 -9.15 -24.70
N MET A 337 -0.13 -8.38 -23.84
CA MET A 337 -1.59 -8.24 -23.80
C MET A 337 -2.14 -7.16 -24.76
N ARG A 338 -1.29 -6.51 -25.56
CA ARG A 338 -1.65 -5.38 -26.43
C ARG A 338 -2.39 -4.26 -25.67
N ILE A 339 -1.95 -3.97 -24.44
CA ILE A 339 -2.44 -2.82 -23.65
C ILE A 339 -1.62 -1.58 -23.99
N ILE A 340 -0.30 -1.73 -24.00
CA ILE A 340 0.65 -0.70 -24.45
C ILE A 340 1.33 -1.17 -25.73
N ARG A 341 1.77 -0.23 -26.57
CA ARG A 341 2.55 -0.51 -27.78
C ARG A 341 3.99 -0.96 -27.45
#